data_AF-A0A2W4ZL02-F1
#
_entry.id   AF-A0A2W4ZL02-F1
#
_cell.length_a   1.000
_cell.length_b   1.000
_cell.length_c   1.000
_cell.angle_alpha   90.00
_cell.angle_beta   90.00
_cell.angle_gamma   90.00
#
_symmetry.space_group_name_H-M   'P 1'
#
loop_
_entity.id
_entity.type
_entity.pdbx_description
1 polymer ?
#
loop_
_entity_poly.entity_id
_entity_poly.type
_entity_poly.pdbx_seq_one_letter_code
_entity_poly.pdbx_strand_id
1 'polypeptide(L)'
;MVTLRLFHAADPFRPIETRALAAGVVEIGRDPGVDWLIEDVACELSRRHCALRVSDAGVHVRDLSANGVFVGEERRRLPRDVETLLAAEDALHLGQFMITVDFAMTPANDRAEPQGGSIDAPFHSPMLREPVLSAADFVVSDNWERPSSATPARAALPDAALLEAFCEGAGLDPSVFAGEDPADVMRRAGQVYRQAVLGLADLMGERTSLKSEFEMNRTRVSATENNPFKWADPHRVAVDLLRSGNAPFLSGGAAVNASFQDLKKHLLCLMAGSRAAVAAAFEGLSPSGVEEEAKGHTVLLKGEACWRAFQKRHASLVADARENAQSVINRAFKTGYERHVRKLDGLSTLS
;
A
#
# COMPACT_ATOMS: atom_id res chain seq x y z
N MET A 1 -2.09 -17.96 -14.24
CA MET A 1 -1.54 -16.72 -14.84
C MET A 1 -0.81 -15.96 -13.75
N VAL A 2 0.40 -15.48 -14.01
CA VAL A 2 1.19 -14.68 -13.06
C VAL A 2 1.55 -13.34 -13.67
N THR A 3 1.73 -12.33 -12.85
CA THR A 3 2.20 -11.01 -13.26
C THR A 3 3.60 -10.79 -12.69
N LEU A 4 4.56 -10.55 -13.56
CA LEU A 4 5.94 -10.23 -13.21
C LEU A 4 6.12 -8.71 -13.31
N ARG A 5 6.71 -8.10 -12.29
CA ARG A 5 7.02 -6.65 -12.29
C ARG A 5 8.50 -6.43 -12.01
N LEU A 6 9.16 -5.68 -12.88
CA LEU A 6 10.55 -5.29 -12.78
C LEU A 6 10.67 -3.91 -12.13
N PHE A 7 11.61 -3.76 -11.20
CA PHE A 7 11.90 -2.52 -10.49
C PHE A 7 13.41 -2.27 -10.46
N HIS A 8 13.78 -1.01 -10.25
CA HIS A 8 15.10 -0.69 -9.71
C HIS A 8 15.07 -0.92 -8.19
N ALA A 9 16.08 -1.59 -7.63
CA ALA A 9 16.12 -1.90 -6.20
C ALA A 9 16.16 -0.64 -5.31
N ALA A 10 16.70 0.46 -5.84
CA ALA A 10 16.71 1.76 -5.16
C ALA A 10 15.37 2.53 -5.25
N ASP A 11 14.45 2.12 -6.13
CA ASP A 11 13.10 2.67 -6.25
C ASP A 11 12.08 1.52 -6.42
N PRO A 12 11.82 0.75 -5.35
CA PRO A 12 10.97 -0.45 -5.41
C PRO A 12 9.48 -0.14 -5.56
N PHE A 13 9.10 1.13 -5.71
CA PHE A 13 7.71 1.58 -5.77
C PHE A 13 7.24 1.90 -7.19
N ARG A 14 8.17 2.13 -8.13
CA ARG A 14 7.86 2.45 -9.53
C ARG A 14 8.34 1.33 -10.45
N PRO A 15 7.42 0.50 -11.00
CA PRO A 15 7.82 -0.57 -11.90
C PRO A 15 8.38 0.02 -13.20
N ILE A 16 9.52 -0.50 -13.64
CA ILE A 16 10.13 -0.21 -14.94
C ILE A 16 9.29 -0.88 -16.04
N GLU A 17 8.89 -2.14 -15.82
CA GLU A 17 8.12 -2.92 -16.79
C GLU A 17 7.25 -3.95 -16.06
N THR A 18 6.06 -4.24 -16.60
CA THR A 18 5.15 -5.29 -16.10
C THR A 18 4.80 -6.25 -17.23
N ARG A 19 4.88 -7.55 -16.96
CA ARG A 19 4.53 -8.62 -17.90
C ARG A 19 3.60 -9.64 -17.29
N ALA A 20 2.61 -10.08 -18.05
CA ALA A 20 1.73 -11.16 -17.62
C ALA A 20 2.06 -12.45 -18.37
N LEU A 21 2.16 -13.57 -17.65
CA LEU A 21 2.50 -14.87 -18.19
C LEU A 21 1.47 -15.93 -17.75
N ALA A 22 0.84 -16.60 -18.71
CA ALA A 22 -0.18 -17.61 -18.42
C ALA A 22 0.47 -18.93 -17.93
N ALA A 23 1.38 -19.48 -18.73
CA ALA A 23 2.24 -20.62 -18.47
C ALA A 23 3.43 -20.58 -19.46
N GLY A 24 4.54 -21.22 -19.14
CA GLY A 24 5.71 -21.29 -20.03
C GLY A 24 7.02 -20.89 -19.33
N VAL A 25 8.08 -20.74 -20.12
CA VAL A 25 9.40 -20.30 -19.65
C VAL A 25 9.67 -18.91 -20.20
N VAL A 26 10.24 -18.04 -19.37
CA VAL A 26 10.74 -16.72 -19.74
C VAL A 26 12.20 -16.63 -19.33
N GLU A 27 13.09 -16.45 -20.30
CA GLU A 27 14.49 -16.14 -20.06
C GLU A 27 14.68 -14.64 -19.86
N ILE A 28 15.49 -14.28 -18.87
CA ILE A 28 15.73 -12.91 -18.43
C ILE A 28 17.22 -12.64 -18.50
N GLY A 29 17.62 -11.49 -19.04
CA GLY A 29 19.02 -11.09 -19.12
C GLY A 29 19.22 -9.81 -19.91
N ARG A 30 20.49 -9.42 -20.10
CA ARG A 30 20.83 -8.19 -20.83
C ARG A 30 21.04 -8.35 -22.33
N ASP A 31 20.91 -9.56 -22.85
CA ASP A 31 21.11 -9.85 -24.27
C ASP A 31 19.78 -9.83 -25.03
N PRO A 32 19.68 -9.23 -26.23
CA PRO A 32 18.45 -9.19 -27.00
C PRO A 32 17.87 -10.57 -27.37
N GLY A 33 18.66 -11.65 -27.27
CA GLY A 33 18.21 -13.01 -27.53
C GLY A 33 17.38 -13.65 -26.41
N VAL A 34 17.12 -12.96 -25.29
CA VAL A 34 16.25 -13.46 -24.21
C VAL A 34 14.80 -12.97 -24.36
N ASP A 35 13.86 -13.69 -23.74
CA ASP A 35 12.44 -13.33 -23.79
C ASP A 35 12.16 -11.98 -23.10
N TRP A 36 12.86 -11.69 -22.00
CA TRP A 36 12.77 -10.44 -21.24
C TRP A 36 14.13 -9.76 -21.11
N LEU A 37 14.41 -8.88 -22.07
CA LEU A 37 15.57 -8.00 -22.07
C LEU A 37 15.47 -6.96 -20.96
N ILE A 38 16.50 -6.88 -20.10
CA ILE A 38 16.68 -5.81 -19.13
C ILE A 38 17.86 -4.95 -19.57
N GLU A 39 17.61 -3.66 -19.79
CA GLU A 39 18.66 -2.70 -20.13
C GLU A 39 19.54 -2.43 -18.91
N ASP A 40 20.75 -2.99 -18.94
CA ASP A 40 21.69 -2.92 -17.83
C ASP A 40 23.02 -2.29 -18.28
N VAL A 41 23.09 -0.96 -18.18
CA VAL A 41 24.27 -0.16 -18.53
C VAL A 41 25.45 -0.49 -17.61
N ALA A 42 25.17 -0.84 -16.34
CA ALA A 42 26.19 -1.20 -15.35
C ALA A 42 26.80 -2.59 -15.59
N CYS A 43 26.22 -3.38 -16.49
CA CYS A 43 26.67 -4.73 -16.84
C CYS A 43 26.74 -5.70 -15.64
N GLU A 44 25.89 -5.51 -14.63
CA GLU A 44 25.71 -6.41 -13.49
C GLU A 44 24.92 -7.69 -13.85
N LEU A 45 24.15 -7.67 -14.93
CA LEU A 45 23.39 -8.79 -15.43
C LEU A 45 24.20 -9.61 -16.43
N SER A 46 24.08 -10.94 -16.34
CA SER A 46 24.58 -11.83 -17.39
C SER A 46 23.68 -11.75 -18.64
N ARG A 47 24.25 -12.05 -19.81
CA ARG A 47 23.53 -12.08 -21.10
C ARG A 47 22.23 -12.90 -21.02
N ARG A 48 22.34 -14.09 -20.41
CA ARG A 48 21.22 -14.90 -19.91
C ARG A 48 21.43 -15.04 -18.41
N HIS A 49 20.61 -14.38 -17.61
CA HIS A 49 20.81 -14.24 -16.17
C HIS A 49 20.04 -15.31 -15.41
N CYS A 50 18.75 -15.43 -15.66
CA CYS A 50 17.92 -16.46 -15.06
C CYS A 50 16.77 -16.83 -15.98
N ALA A 51 16.13 -17.96 -15.70
CA ALA A 51 14.91 -18.38 -16.37
C ALA A 51 13.80 -18.59 -15.34
N LEU A 52 12.61 -18.08 -15.63
CA LEU A 52 11.40 -18.33 -14.85
C LEU A 52 10.49 -19.28 -15.59
N ARG A 53 10.12 -20.38 -14.95
CA ARG A 53 9.12 -21.32 -15.47
C ARG A 53 7.84 -21.23 -14.65
N VAL A 54 6.74 -20.97 -15.33
CA VAL A 54 5.40 -20.92 -14.75
C VAL A 54 4.61 -22.14 -15.22
N SER A 55 4.16 -22.94 -14.27
CA SER A 55 3.28 -24.09 -14.51
C SER A 55 2.26 -24.23 -13.38
N ASP A 56 1.40 -25.24 -13.46
CA ASP A 56 0.43 -25.56 -12.40
C ASP A 56 1.11 -25.95 -11.07
N ALA A 57 2.39 -26.34 -11.11
CA ALA A 57 3.20 -26.64 -9.93
C ALA A 57 3.82 -25.38 -9.27
N GLY A 58 3.53 -24.19 -9.78
CA GLY A 58 4.05 -22.91 -9.29
C GLY A 58 5.14 -22.31 -10.17
N VAL A 59 5.81 -21.28 -9.66
CA VAL A 59 6.86 -20.55 -10.37
C VAL A 59 8.22 -21.03 -9.91
N HIS A 60 9.02 -21.53 -10.84
CA HIS A 60 10.38 -21.99 -10.58
C HIS A 60 11.38 -21.04 -11.21
N VAL A 61 12.46 -20.75 -10.51
CA VAL A 61 13.58 -19.93 -10.97
C VAL A 61 14.83 -20.79 -11.11
N ARG A 62 15.56 -20.61 -12.21
CA ARG A 62 16.86 -21.20 -12.44
C ARG A 62 17.89 -20.11 -12.66
N ASP A 63 18.92 -20.08 -11.82
CA ASP A 63 20.05 -19.14 -11.94
C ASP A 63 21.04 -19.64 -13.01
N LEU A 64 21.28 -18.83 -14.04
CA LEU A 64 22.24 -19.07 -15.13
C LEU A 64 23.46 -18.13 -15.05
N SER A 65 23.41 -17.15 -14.15
CA SER A 65 24.27 -15.98 -14.12
C SER A 65 25.65 -16.24 -13.52
N ALA A 66 26.56 -15.29 -13.75
CA ALA A 66 27.83 -15.22 -13.05
C ALA A 66 27.67 -14.60 -11.64
N ASN A 67 26.86 -13.55 -11.52
CA ASN A 67 26.74 -12.73 -10.31
C ASN A 67 25.73 -13.25 -9.28
N GLY A 68 24.87 -14.19 -9.68
CA GLY A 68 23.90 -14.87 -8.83
C GLY A 68 22.51 -14.23 -8.87
N VAL A 69 21.50 -15.08 -8.68
CA VAL A 69 20.12 -14.68 -8.35
C VAL A 69 19.94 -14.81 -6.85
N PHE A 70 19.35 -13.78 -6.22
CA PHE A 70 19.05 -13.79 -4.79
C PHE A 70 17.56 -13.70 -4.55
N VAL A 71 17.06 -14.31 -3.48
CA VAL A 71 15.63 -14.43 -3.20
C VAL A 71 15.31 -13.96 -1.78
N GLY A 72 14.20 -13.24 -1.64
CA GLY A 72 13.67 -12.78 -0.35
C GLY A 72 14.44 -11.59 0.23
N GLU A 73 14.01 -11.14 1.41
CA GLU A 73 14.58 -9.98 2.11
C GLU A 73 16.04 -10.20 2.52
N GLU A 74 16.37 -11.39 3.03
CA GLU A 74 17.74 -11.77 3.43
C GLU A 74 18.70 -11.92 2.24
N ARG A 75 18.22 -11.72 1.00
CA ARG A 75 18.96 -11.92 -0.25
C ARG A 75 19.70 -13.26 -0.25
N ARG A 76 18.96 -14.34 -0.01
CA ARG A 76 19.51 -15.69 -0.02
C ARG A 76 19.89 -16.05 -1.46
N ARG A 77 21.16 -16.35 -1.71
CA ARG A 77 21.65 -16.73 -3.03
C ARG A 77 21.10 -18.10 -3.45
N LEU A 78 20.59 -18.20 -4.67
CA LEU A 78 20.16 -19.47 -5.23
C LEU A 78 21.34 -20.32 -5.69
N PRO A 79 21.21 -21.66 -5.63
CA PRO A 79 22.18 -22.53 -6.27
C PRO A 79 22.13 -22.35 -7.79
N ARG A 80 23.31 -22.22 -8.40
CA ARG A 80 23.43 -22.09 -9.85
C ARG A 80 22.96 -23.36 -10.54
N ASP A 81 22.22 -23.19 -11.63
CA ASP A 81 21.71 -24.24 -12.50
C ASP A 81 20.73 -25.24 -11.85
N VAL A 82 20.21 -24.90 -10.67
CA VAL A 82 19.20 -25.70 -9.96
C VAL A 82 17.87 -24.97 -10.01
N GLU A 83 16.81 -25.68 -10.40
CA GLU A 83 15.46 -25.14 -10.35
C GLU A 83 14.96 -25.05 -8.91
N THR A 84 14.65 -23.84 -8.49
CA THR A 84 14.16 -23.54 -7.15
C THR A 84 12.73 -23.04 -7.24
N LEU A 85 11.81 -23.64 -6.49
CA LEU A 85 10.44 -23.15 -6.36
C LEU A 85 10.46 -21.80 -5.63
N LEU A 86 9.84 -20.79 -6.24
CA LEU A 86 9.68 -19.46 -5.68
C LEU A 86 8.44 -19.43 -4.79
N ALA A 87 8.55 -18.90 -3.58
CA ALA A 87 7.37 -18.67 -2.74
C ALA A 87 6.54 -17.49 -3.27
N ALA A 88 5.26 -17.42 -2.91
CA ALA A 88 4.33 -16.41 -3.42
C ALA A 88 4.69 -14.95 -3.06
N GLU A 89 5.66 -14.77 -2.16
CA GLU A 89 6.06 -13.49 -1.57
C GLU A 89 7.55 -13.17 -1.83
N ASP A 90 8.25 -14.05 -2.53
CA ASP A 90 9.67 -13.91 -2.78
C ASP A 90 9.93 -12.90 -3.90
N ALA A 91 10.77 -11.90 -3.62
CA ALA A 91 11.35 -11.04 -4.64
C ALA A 91 12.68 -11.62 -5.13
N LEU A 92 12.86 -11.64 -6.46
CA LEU A 92 14.12 -12.00 -7.10
C LEU A 92 14.97 -10.75 -7.23
N HIS A 93 16.21 -10.81 -6.79
CA HIS A 93 17.17 -9.72 -6.90
C HIS A 93 18.30 -10.13 -7.85
N LEU A 94 18.56 -9.26 -8.83
CA LEU A 94 19.51 -9.44 -9.91
C LEU A 94 20.31 -8.14 -10.07
N GLY A 95 21.49 -8.04 -9.44
CA GLY A 95 22.22 -6.76 -9.37
C GLY A 95 21.38 -5.65 -8.74
N GLN A 96 21.33 -4.49 -9.40
CA GLN A 96 20.48 -3.36 -9.04
C GLN A 96 18.97 -3.54 -9.35
N PHE A 97 18.57 -4.65 -9.94
CA PHE A 97 17.18 -4.89 -10.33
C PHE A 97 16.48 -5.87 -9.39
N MET A 98 15.16 -5.71 -9.28
CA MET A 98 14.29 -6.59 -8.52
C MET A 98 13.08 -6.99 -9.36
N ILE A 99 12.71 -8.27 -9.31
CA ILE A 99 11.50 -8.79 -9.94
C ILE A 99 10.58 -9.38 -8.88
N THR A 100 9.33 -8.94 -8.89
CA THR A 100 8.27 -9.52 -8.05
C THR A 100 7.33 -10.36 -8.91
N VAL A 101 6.77 -11.41 -8.32
CA VAL A 101 5.87 -12.34 -9.00
C VAL A 101 4.53 -12.35 -8.27
N ASP A 102 3.49 -11.80 -8.89
CA ASP A 102 2.13 -11.88 -8.39
C ASP A 102 1.41 -13.07 -9.01
N PHE A 103 0.93 -13.98 -8.17
CA PHE A 103 0.20 -15.16 -8.60
C PHE A 103 -1.28 -14.80 -8.73
N ALA A 104 -1.86 -14.84 -9.94
CA ALA A 104 -3.31 -14.77 -10.06
C ALA A 104 -3.90 -16.10 -9.58
N MET A 105 -4.65 -16.04 -8.48
CA MET A 105 -5.24 -17.20 -7.81
C MET A 105 -6.12 -18.04 -8.76
N THR A 106 -5.84 -19.33 -8.85
CA THR A 106 -6.82 -20.36 -9.23
C THR A 106 -7.61 -20.72 -7.96
N PRO A 107 -8.96 -20.84 -7.99
CA PRO A 107 -9.69 -21.14 -6.77
C PRO A 107 -9.62 -22.65 -6.48
N ALA A 108 -8.94 -23.03 -5.40
CA ALA A 108 -9.10 -24.34 -4.80
C ALA A 108 -8.90 -24.27 -3.27
N ASN A 109 -10.06 -24.20 -2.60
CA ASN A 109 -10.42 -24.70 -1.27
C ASN A 109 -9.30 -25.31 -0.37
N ASP A 110 -9.02 -24.71 0.79
CA ASP A 110 -9.36 -25.31 2.11
C ASP A 110 -8.94 -24.42 3.31
N ARG A 111 -9.95 -24.13 4.14
CA ARG A 111 -9.94 -24.05 5.61
C ARG A 111 -8.70 -23.45 6.31
N ALA A 112 -8.71 -22.13 6.46
CA ALA A 112 -8.35 -21.46 7.70
C ALA A 112 -9.36 -20.35 7.92
N GLU A 113 -10.05 -20.32 9.06
CA GLU A 113 -10.84 -19.15 9.46
C GLU A 113 -9.90 -17.95 9.65
N PRO A 114 -10.04 -16.85 8.89
CA PRO A 114 -9.20 -15.67 9.07
C PRO A 114 -9.98 -14.59 9.82
N GLN A 115 -9.37 -14.07 10.89
CA GLN A 115 -9.80 -12.87 11.59
C GLN A 115 -9.76 -11.67 10.62
N GLY A 116 -10.80 -10.85 10.67
CA GLY A 116 -11.04 -9.72 9.76
C GLY A 116 -9.87 -8.74 9.67
N GLY A 117 -9.80 -8.03 8.54
CA GLY A 117 -8.71 -7.12 8.19
C GLY A 117 -8.43 -6.08 9.28
N SER A 118 -7.44 -6.37 10.13
CA SER A 118 -6.99 -5.48 11.19
C SER A 118 -6.39 -4.21 10.59
N ILE A 119 -6.86 -3.07 11.08
CA ILE A 119 -6.17 -1.79 10.86
C ILE A 119 -5.09 -1.69 11.95
N ASP A 120 -3.85 -2.06 11.65
CA ASP A 120 -2.75 -1.85 12.60
C ASP A 120 -2.16 -0.44 12.51
N ALA A 121 -1.45 -0.01 13.56
CA ALA A 121 -0.81 1.30 13.62
C ALA A 121 0.44 1.32 12.71
N PRO A 122 0.52 2.24 11.74
CA PRO A 122 1.62 2.26 10.75
C PRO A 122 2.94 2.89 11.26
N PHE A 123 3.02 3.36 12.51
CA PHE A 123 4.10 4.24 12.93
C PHE A 123 5.25 3.49 13.59
N HIS A 124 6.23 3.12 12.77
CA HIS A 124 7.47 2.54 13.25
C HIS A 124 8.67 3.50 13.16
N SER A 125 8.45 4.73 12.67
CA SER A 125 9.38 5.85 12.79
C SER A 125 9.16 6.60 14.11
N PRO A 126 10.17 7.30 14.67
CA PRO A 126 9.99 8.17 15.83
C PRO A 126 8.96 9.27 15.55
N MET A 127 8.02 9.49 16.49
CA MET A 127 6.84 10.34 16.29
C MET A 127 7.17 11.83 16.03
N LEU A 128 8.27 12.35 16.58
CA LEU A 128 8.66 13.76 16.39
C LEU A 128 9.73 13.95 15.31
N ARG A 129 10.03 12.91 14.54
CA ARG A 129 10.87 13.06 13.34
C ARG A 129 10.09 13.86 12.30
N GLU A 130 10.65 14.99 11.88
CA GLU A 130 10.02 15.78 10.82
C GLU A 130 9.98 14.97 9.52
N PRO A 131 8.81 14.85 8.88
CA PRO A 131 8.73 14.23 7.57
C PRO A 131 9.42 15.14 6.54
N VAL A 132 10.14 14.53 5.61
CA VAL A 132 10.65 15.24 4.44
C VAL A 132 9.51 15.34 3.45
N LEU A 133 8.88 16.51 3.38
CA LEU A 133 7.80 16.78 2.42
C LEU A 133 8.37 17.39 1.15
N SER A 134 7.84 16.96 0.03
CA SER A 134 8.15 17.46 -1.30
C SER A 134 6.86 17.85 -2.03
N ALA A 135 6.98 18.68 -3.06
CA ALA A 135 5.83 19.02 -3.91
C ALA A 135 5.23 17.77 -4.58
N ALA A 136 6.03 16.70 -4.78
CA ALA A 136 5.57 15.45 -5.38
C ALA A 136 4.57 14.69 -4.49
N ASP A 137 4.61 14.89 -3.16
CA ASP A 137 3.70 14.24 -2.21
C ASP A 137 2.27 14.80 -2.28
N PHE A 138 2.06 15.88 -3.04
CA PHE A 138 0.74 16.49 -3.23
C PHE A 138 0.24 16.36 -4.67
N VAL A 139 0.96 15.64 -5.54
CA VAL A 139 0.59 15.44 -6.93
C VAL A 139 -0.14 14.11 -7.07
N VAL A 140 -1.45 14.18 -7.29
CA VAL A 140 -2.24 13.00 -7.69
C VAL A 140 -1.71 12.55 -9.05
N SER A 141 -1.18 11.32 -9.10
CA SER A 141 -0.60 10.76 -10.31
C SER A 141 -1.62 10.77 -11.45
N ASP A 142 -1.17 11.20 -12.63
CA ASP A 142 -1.96 11.18 -13.85
C ASP A 142 -1.79 9.88 -14.65
N ASN A 143 -1.01 8.91 -14.13
CA ASN A 143 -0.69 7.60 -14.73
C ASN A 143 -1.96 6.76 -14.96
N TRP A 144 -2.64 7.16 -16.02
CA TRP A 144 -3.69 6.47 -16.72
C TRP A 144 -3.26 6.62 -18.17
N GLU A 145 -2.35 5.75 -18.61
CA GLU A 145 -1.98 5.72 -20.01
C GLU A 145 -3.28 5.50 -20.81
N ARG A 146 -3.63 6.48 -21.67
CA ARG A 146 -4.70 6.26 -22.64
C ARG A 146 -4.20 5.17 -23.59
N PRO A 147 -4.91 4.04 -23.74
CA PRO A 147 -4.68 3.21 -24.89
C PRO A 147 -4.95 4.08 -26.13
N SER A 148 -3.92 4.26 -26.96
CA SER A 148 -4.11 4.83 -28.29
C SER A 148 -5.03 3.88 -29.05
N SER A 149 -6.31 4.22 -29.12
CA SER A 149 -7.30 3.45 -29.86
C SER A 149 -7.79 4.34 -31.00
N ALA A 150 -7.49 3.90 -32.23
CA ALA A 150 -8.19 4.37 -33.41
C ALA A 150 -9.69 4.07 -33.22
N THR A 151 -10.54 5.08 -33.44
CA THR A 151 -11.99 4.98 -33.31
C THR A 151 -12.54 3.94 -34.28
N PRO A 152 -13.10 2.81 -33.82
CA PRO A 152 -13.96 1.99 -34.68
C PRO A 152 -15.31 2.70 -34.80
N ALA A 153 -15.89 2.73 -35.99
CA ALA A 153 -17.25 3.20 -36.20
C ALA A 153 -18.21 2.37 -35.33
N ARG A 154 -18.87 3.02 -34.35
CA ARG A 154 -19.73 2.36 -33.35
C ARG A 154 -21.19 2.51 -33.77
N ALA A 155 -21.97 1.42 -33.61
CA ALA A 155 -23.42 1.46 -33.81
C ALA A 155 -24.08 2.39 -32.77
N ALA A 156 -25.01 3.23 -33.21
CA ALA A 156 -25.68 4.22 -32.39
C ALA A 156 -26.72 3.56 -31.46
N LEU A 157 -26.43 3.53 -30.17
CA LEU A 157 -27.47 3.55 -29.15
C LEU A 157 -27.96 5.00 -29.01
N PRO A 158 -29.23 5.28 -28.66
CA PRO A 158 -29.66 6.65 -28.46
C PRO A 158 -29.00 7.24 -27.21
N ASP A 159 -28.16 8.25 -27.38
CA ASP A 159 -27.32 8.87 -26.33
C ASP A 159 -28.12 9.35 -25.10
N ALA A 160 -29.40 9.72 -25.30
CA ALA A 160 -30.32 10.09 -24.22
C ALA A 160 -30.60 8.96 -23.23
N ALA A 161 -30.69 7.70 -23.69
CA ALA A 161 -30.96 6.56 -22.81
C ALA A 161 -29.77 6.22 -21.90
N LEU A 162 -28.55 6.47 -22.37
CA LEU A 162 -27.33 6.27 -21.58
C LEU A 162 -27.17 7.35 -20.50
N LEU A 163 -27.52 8.60 -20.81
CA LEU A 163 -27.53 9.68 -19.84
C LEU A 163 -28.60 9.46 -18.76
N GLU A 164 -29.79 9.00 -19.15
CA GLU A 164 -30.86 8.69 -18.20
C GLU A 164 -30.45 7.58 -17.23
N ALA A 165 -29.83 6.50 -17.73
CA ALA A 165 -29.31 5.43 -16.88
C ALA A 165 -28.21 5.91 -15.92
N PHE A 166 -27.33 6.83 -16.36
CA PHE A 166 -26.36 7.48 -15.47
C PHE A 166 -27.07 8.30 -14.38
N CYS A 167 -28.07 9.10 -14.75
CA CYS A 167 -28.81 9.93 -13.80
C CYS A 167 -29.55 9.08 -12.76
N GLU A 168 -30.18 7.97 -13.19
CA GLU A 168 -30.81 7.01 -12.29
C GLU A 168 -29.78 6.44 -11.28
N GLY A 169 -28.63 5.97 -11.77
CA GLY A 169 -27.57 5.43 -10.92
C GLY A 169 -26.93 6.47 -9.98
N ALA A 170 -26.90 7.74 -10.38
CA ALA A 170 -26.37 8.85 -9.60
C ALA A 170 -27.42 9.50 -8.67
N GLY A 171 -28.71 9.14 -8.80
CA GLY A 171 -29.80 9.78 -8.07
C GLY A 171 -30.05 11.24 -8.49
N LEU A 172 -29.84 11.57 -9.77
CA LEU A 172 -30.00 12.91 -10.33
C LEU A 172 -31.26 12.99 -11.18
N ASP A 173 -31.90 14.16 -11.21
CA ASP A 173 -33.00 14.46 -12.13
C ASP A 173 -32.42 14.76 -13.53
N PRO A 174 -32.73 13.98 -14.58
CA PRO A 174 -32.21 14.21 -15.93
C PRO A 174 -32.58 15.58 -16.52
N SER A 175 -33.66 16.20 -16.06
CA SER A 175 -34.15 17.49 -16.58
C SER A 175 -33.17 18.65 -16.35
N VAL A 176 -32.26 18.52 -15.38
CA VAL A 176 -31.22 19.53 -15.11
C VAL A 176 -30.21 19.67 -16.25
N PHE A 177 -30.13 18.69 -17.15
CA PHE A 177 -29.25 18.68 -18.31
C PHE A 177 -29.99 19.11 -19.61
N ALA A 178 -31.19 19.68 -19.51
CA ALA A 178 -31.92 20.17 -20.67
C ALA A 178 -31.10 21.19 -21.47
N GLY A 179 -30.88 20.91 -22.77
CA GLY A 179 -30.12 21.77 -23.68
C GLY A 179 -28.63 21.44 -23.78
N GLU A 180 -28.12 20.49 -22.99
CA GLU A 180 -26.75 19.95 -23.12
C GLU A 180 -26.73 18.74 -24.08
N ASP A 181 -25.59 18.52 -24.75
CA ASP A 181 -25.36 17.28 -25.51
C ASP A 181 -25.13 16.11 -24.51
N PRO A 182 -25.99 15.07 -24.52
CA PRO A 182 -25.82 13.91 -23.63
C PRO A 182 -24.44 13.26 -23.72
N ALA A 183 -23.83 13.24 -24.91
CA ALA A 183 -22.49 12.68 -25.08
C ALA A 183 -21.41 13.53 -24.38
N ASP A 184 -21.55 14.86 -24.38
CA ASP A 184 -20.67 15.77 -23.64
C ASP A 184 -20.84 15.66 -22.13
N VAL A 185 -22.07 15.47 -21.65
CA VAL A 185 -22.33 15.20 -20.22
C VAL A 185 -21.66 13.90 -19.80
N MET A 186 -21.81 12.82 -20.57
CA MET A 186 -21.19 11.53 -20.28
C MET A 186 -19.67 11.56 -20.37
N ARG A 187 -19.08 12.35 -21.30
CA ARG A 187 -17.63 12.59 -21.37
C ARG A 187 -17.13 13.27 -20.09
N ARG A 188 -17.80 14.32 -19.62
CA ARG A 188 -17.47 15.01 -18.36
C ARG A 188 -17.62 14.08 -17.16
N ALA A 189 -18.68 13.27 -17.10
CA ALA A 189 -18.87 12.27 -16.05
C ALA A 189 -17.72 11.26 -15.99
N GLY A 190 -17.24 10.78 -17.15
CA GLY A 190 -16.06 9.90 -17.22
C GLY A 190 -14.76 10.57 -16.74
N GLN A 191 -14.58 11.87 -16.98
CA GLN A 191 -13.43 12.62 -16.46
C GLN A 191 -13.48 12.78 -14.94
N VAL A 192 -14.65 13.12 -14.38
CA VAL A 192 -14.88 13.18 -12.92
C VAL A 192 -14.62 11.83 -12.29
N TYR A 193 -15.17 10.76 -12.88
CA TYR A 193 -14.95 9.39 -12.44
C TYR A 193 -13.47 9.02 -12.38
N ARG A 194 -12.70 9.31 -13.44
CA ARG A 194 -11.25 9.07 -13.46
C ARG A 194 -10.54 9.77 -12.29
N GLN A 195 -10.83 11.04 -12.05
CA GLN A 195 -10.19 11.79 -10.96
C GLN A 195 -10.57 11.24 -9.58
N ALA A 196 -11.82 10.84 -9.40
CA ALA A 196 -12.27 10.21 -8.16
C ALA A 196 -11.54 8.89 -7.88
N VAL A 197 -11.34 8.03 -8.90
CA VAL A 197 -10.61 6.77 -8.74
C VAL A 197 -9.13 7.04 -8.44
N LEU A 198 -8.48 7.94 -9.18
CA LEU A 198 -7.06 8.26 -8.95
C LEU A 198 -6.83 8.81 -7.54
N GLY A 199 -7.61 9.82 -7.12
CA GLY A 199 -7.47 10.40 -5.79
C GLY A 199 -7.77 9.40 -4.66
N LEU A 200 -8.76 8.52 -4.85
CA LEU A 200 -9.05 7.49 -3.85
C LEU A 200 -7.97 6.42 -3.79
N ALA A 201 -7.39 6.02 -4.92
CA ALA A 201 -6.27 5.10 -4.97
C ALA A 201 -5.02 5.69 -4.31
N ASP A 202 -4.76 6.97 -4.54
CA ASP A 202 -3.63 7.71 -3.97
C ASP A 202 -3.73 7.78 -2.43
N LEU A 203 -4.87 8.22 -1.90
CA LEU A 203 -5.13 8.26 -0.44
C LEU A 203 -5.04 6.88 0.22
N MET A 204 -5.52 5.84 -0.46
CA MET A 204 -5.42 4.46 0.02
C MET A 204 -3.99 3.92 -0.09
N GLY A 205 -3.22 4.39 -1.07
CA GLY A 205 -1.81 4.13 -1.28
C GLY A 205 -0.95 4.73 -0.16
N GLU A 206 -1.11 6.03 0.14
CA GLU A 206 -0.42 6.70 1.26
C GLU A 206 -0.68 6.01 2.61
N ARG A 207 -1.95 5.62 2.86
CA ARG A 207 -2.33 4.81 4.03
C ARG A 207 -1.58 3.48 4.09
N THR A 208 -1.19 2.92 2.95
CA THR A 208 -0.48 1.65 2.85
C THR A 208 1.03 1.84 2.92
N SER A 209 1.58 2.92 2.35
CA SER A 209 3.00 3.28 2.42
C SER A 209 3.44 3.62 3.85
N LEU A 210 2.59 4.32 4.62
CA LEU A 210 2.83 4.52 6.05
C LEU A 210 2.92 3.18 6.80
N LYS A 211 2.16 2.14 6.40
CA LYS A 211 2.23 0.82 7.06
C LYS A 211 3.52 0.07 6.77
N SER A 212 4.12 0.26 5.59
CA SER A 212 5.28 -0.52 5.15
C SER A 212 6.62 0.04 5.62
N GLU A 213 6.65 1.17 6.32
CA GLU A 213 7.92 1.85 6.61
C GLU A 213 8.85 1.04 7.55
N PHE A 214 8.36 0.08 8.36
CA PHE A 214 9.28 -0.80 9.12
C PHE A 214 8.82 -2.23 9.49
N GLU A 215 7.75 -2.80 8.92
CA GLU A 215 7.51 -4.25 9.09
C GLU A 215 7.01 -4.86 7.78
N MET A 216 7.91 -5.62 7.16
CA MET A 216 7.70 -6.39 5.93
C MET A 216 6.96 -7.69 6.27
N ASN A 217 5.73 -7.57 6.78
CA ASN A 217 4.80 -8.70 6.88
C ASN A 217 3.47 -8.30 6.27
N ARG A 218 3.40 -8.38 4.94
CA ARG A 218 2.14 -8.26 4.20
C ARG A 218 1.23 -9.42 4.62
N THR A 219 0.07 -9.07 5.15
CA THR A 219 -0.96 -10.03 5.56
C THR A 219 -1.49 -10.81 4.35
N ARG A 220 -1.48 -12.14 4.48
CA ARG A 220 -2.13 -13.09 3.55
C ARG A 220 -3.55 -12.61 3.19
N VAL A 221 -3.79 -12.50 1.89
CA VAL A 221 -5.05 -12.07 1.28
C VAL A 221 -6.17 -13.09 1.56
N SER A 222 -7.25 -12.64 2.20
CA SER A 222 -8.51 -13.42 2.32
C SER A 222 -9.30 -13.37 1.02
N ALA A 223 -9.99 -14.45 0.69
CA ALA A 223 -10.67 -14.68 -0.59
C ALA A 223 -12.06 -14.03 -0.73
N THR A 224 -12.52 -13.26 0.26
CA THR A 224 -13.83 -12.60 0.22
C THR A 224 -13.72 -11.20 0.84
N GLU A 225 -14.19 -10.18 0.10
CA GLU A 225 -14.33 -8.76 0.52
C GLU A 225 -13.08 -7.86 0.49
N ASN A 226 -12.12 -8.11 -0.40
CA ASN A 226 -10.96 -7.21 -0.53
C ASN A 226 -11.31 -5.97 -1.39
N ASN A 227 -11.03 -4.78 -0.85
CA ASN A 227 -11.19 -3.48 -1.53
C ASN A 227 -10.05 -3.16 -2.53
N PRO A 228 -10.30 -3.15 -3.85
CA PRO A 228 -9.27 -3.14 -4.89
C PRO A 228 -8.34 -1.92 -4.87
N PHE A 229 -8.77 -0.78 -4.29
CA PHE A 229 -7.97 0.44 -4.14
C PHE A 229 -6.67 0.26 -3.33
N LYS A 230 -6.54 -0.82 -2.55
CA LYS A 230 -5.40 -1.07 -1.68
C LYS A 230 -4.19 -1.69 -2.39
N TRP A 231 -4.38 -2.33 -3.55
CA TRP A 231 -3.30 -3.12 -4.18
C TRP A 231 -3.33 -3.16 -5.72
N ALA A 232 -4.42 -2.75 -6.34
CA ALA A 232 -4.56 -2.82 -7.79
C ALA A 232 -4.17 -1.51 -8.46
N ASP A 233 -3.70 -1.63 -9.70
CA ASP A 233 -3.48 -0.52 -10.61
C ASP A 233 -4.76 0.35 -10.76
N PRO A 234 -4.69 1.69 -10.62
CA PRO A 234 -5.87 2.54 -10.65
C PRO A 234 -6.72 2.42 -11.91
N HIS A 235 -6.10 2.21 -13.08
CA HIS A 235 -6.84 2.00 -14.33
C HIS A 235 -7.63 0.68 -14.28
N ARG A 236 -7.00 -0.39 -13.79
CA ARG A 236 -7.70 -1.67 -13.56
C ARG A 236 -8.85 -1.53 -12.57
N VAL A 237 -8.63 -0.87 -11.42
CA VAL A 237 -9.69 -0.61 -10.43
C VAL A 237 -10.87 0.07 -11.10
N ALA A 238 -10.61 1.08 -11.93
CA ALA A 238 -11.67 1.81 -12.59
C ALA A 238 -12.49 0.96 -13.56
N VAL A 239 -11.84 0.08 -14.32
CA VAL A 239 -12.56 -0.87 -15.18
C VAL A 239 -13.39 -1.83 -14.33
N ASP A 240 -12.80 -2.39 -13.28
CA ASP A 240 -13.45 -3.39 -12.41
C ASP A 240 -14.65 -2.81 -11.65
N LEU A 241 -14.63 -1.51 -11.31
CA LEU A 241 -15.76 -0.82 -10.68
C LEU A 241 -16.99 -0.70 -11.59
N LEU A 242 -16.80 -0.59 -12.90
CA LEU A 242 -17.89 -0.40 -13.88
C LEU A 242 -18.38 -1.72 -14.49
N ARG A 243 -17.65 -2.83 -14.32
CA ARG A 243 -18.05 -4.14 -14.83
C ARG A 243 -19.06 -4.80 -13.89
N SER A 244 -20.06 -5.46 -14.49
CA SER A 244 -20.96 -6.37 -13.77
C SER A 244 -20.13 -7.46 -13.08
N GLY A 245 -20.24 -7.53 -11.75
CA GLY A 245 -19.31 -8.25 -10.89
C GLY A 245 -19.21 -9.75 -11.18
N ASN A 246 -18.02 -10.19 -11.61
CA ASN A 246 -17.62 -11.60 -11.70
C ASN A 246 -16.26 -11.86 -11.00
N ALA A 247 -15.81 -10.94 -10.14
CA ALA A 247 -14.53 -11.00 -9.45
C ALA A 247 -14.73 -11.16 -7.92
N PRO A 248 -13.79 -11.78 -7.18
CA PRO A 248 -13.88 -12.00 -5.73
C PRO A 248 -13.77 -10.72 -4.86
N PHE A 249 -13.84 -9.54 -5.47
CA PHE A 249 -13.63 -8.23 -4.85
C PHE A 249 -14.91 -7.41 -4.81
N LEU A 250 -14.98 -6.44 -3.89
CA LEU A 250 -16.04 -5.43 -3.93
C LEU A 250 -15.97 -4.66 -5.27
N SER A 251 -17.13 -4.33 -5.84
CA SER A 251 -17.25 -3.57 -7.10
C SER A 251 -18.21 -2.38 -6.96
N GLY A 252 -18.22 -1.49 -7.96
CA GLY A 252 -19.09 -0.32 -8.01
C GLY A 252 -19.09 0.55 -6.75
N GLY A 253 -20.27 1.06 -6.39
CA GLY A 253 -20.43 1.94 -5.23
C GLY A 253 -20.04 1.30 -3.89
N ALA A 254 -20.16 -0.03 -3.75
CA ALA A 254 -19.83 -0.73 -2.51
C ALA A 254 -18.32 -0.67 -2.21
N ALA A 255 -17.47 -0.87 -3.22
CA ALA A 255 -16.02 -0.75 -3.07
C ALA A 255 -15.60 0.67 -2.68
N VAL A 256 -16.17 1.68 -3.35
CA VAL A 256 -15.90 3.10 -3.05
C VAL A 256 -16.33 3.44 -1.62
N ASN A 257 -17.53 3.02 -1.20
CA ASN A 257 -18.02 3.26 0.16
C ASN A 257 -17.13 2.59 1.22
N ALA A 258 -16.73 1.34 1.00
CA ALA A 258 -15.80 0.64 1.88
C ALA A 258 -14.45 1.37 1.99
N SER A 259 -13.92 1.95 0.90
CA SER A 259 -12.68 2.76 0.95
C SER A 259 -12.86 3.97 1.85
N PHE A 260 -13.97 4.70 1.71
CA PHE A 260 -14.23 5.86 2.55
C PHE A 260 -14.45 5.51 4.03
N GLN A 261 -15.08 4.36 4.31
CA GLN A 261 -15.19 3.86 5.68
C GLN A 261 -13.81 3.55 6.27
N ASP A 262 -12.93 2.90 5.51
CA ASP A 262 -11.55 2.62 5.91
C ASP A 262 -10.75 3.89 6.17
N LEU A 263 -10.86 4.90 5.30
CA LEU A 263 -10.21 6.20 5.48
C LEU A 263 -10.72 6.92 6.73
N LYS A 264 -12.04 6.96 6.96
CA LYS A 264 -12.64 7.56 8.16
C LYS A 264 -12.18 6.86 9.43
N LYS A 265 -12.20 5.52 9.46
CA LYS A 265 -11.70 4.73 10.59
C LYS A 265 -10.25 5.08 10.89
N HIS A 266 -9.40 5.15 9.86
CA HIS A 266 -8.00 5.51 10.01
C HIS A 266 -7.81 6.91 10.63
N LEU A 267 -8.48 7.93 10.09
CA LEU A 267 -8.40 9.31 10.61
C LEU A 267 -8.79 9.39 12.10
N LEU A 268 -9.86 8.71 12.51
CA LEU A 268 -10.27 8.66 13.91
C LEU A 268 -9.22 7.98 14.80
N CYS A 269 -8.59 6.92 14.31
CA CYS A 269 -7.53 6.22 15.03
C CYS A 269 -6.25 7.07 15.14
N LEU A 270 -5.90 7.85 14.12
CA LEU A 270 -4.81 8.83 14.20
C LEU A 270 -5.05 9.84 15.33
N MET A 271 -6.24 10.44 15.39
CA MET A 271 -6.59 11.38 16.46
C MET A 271 -6.53 10.72 17.84
N ALA A 272 -6.97 9.46 17.97
CA ALA A 272 -6.91 8.71 19.22
C ALA A 272 -5.46 8.41 19.65
N GLY A 273 -4.60 8.00 18.71
CA GLY A 273 -3.17 7.81 18.93
C GLY A 273 -2.49 9.10 19.36
N SER A 274 -2.72 10.22 18.65
CA SER A 274 -2.14 11.53 18.99
C SER A 274 -2.53 11.99 20.40
N ARG A 275 -3.80 11.83 20.79
CA ARG A 275 -4.25 12.14 22.16
C ARG A 275 -3.52 11.31 23.22
N ALA A 276 -3.31 10.02 22.96
CA ALA A 276 -2.58 9.13 23.86
C ALA A 276 -1.10 9.51 23.98
N ALA A 277 -0.46 9.87 22.87
CA ALA A 277 0.91 10.37 22.84
C ALA A 277 1.08 11.66 23.65
N VAL A 278 0.20 12.65 23.46
CA VAL A 278 0.22 13.90 24.25
C VAL A 278 0.03 13.62 25.74
N ALA A 279 -0.91 12.73 26.09
CA ALA A 279 -1.11 12.33 27.48
C ALA A 279 0.15 11.68 28.09
N ALA A 280 0.83 10.81 27.34
CA ALA A 280 2.06 10.18 27.80
C ALA A 280 3.22 11.18 27.96
N ALA A 281 3.28 12.21 27.11
CA ALA A 281 4.26 13.28 27.26
C ALA A 281 4.05 14.09 28.55
N PHE A 282 2.80 14.43 28.88
CA PHE A 282 2.47 15.10 30.14
C PHE A 282 2.76 14.22 31.35
N GLU A 283 2.45 12.92 31.28
CA GLU A 283 2.73 11.98 32.37
C GLU A 283 4.23 11.79 32.60
N GLY A 284 5.05 11.75 31.54
CA GLY A 284 6.51 11.67 31.66
C GLY A 284 7.14 12.84 32.43
N LEU A 285 6.47 13.99 32.40
CA LEU A 285 6.86 15.23 33.07
C LEU A 285 6.06 15.51 34.34
N SER A 286 5.32 14.52 34.87
CA SER A 286 4.46 14.73 36.03
C SER A 286 5.26 15.16 37.27
N PRO A 287 4.71 16.07 38.12
CA PRO A 287 5.40 16.53 39.32
C PRO A 287 5.79 15.40 40.27
N SER A 288 4.93 14.41 40.44
CA SER A 288 5.19 13.23 41.27
C SER A 288 6.40 12.44 40.76
N GLY A 289 6.52 12.25 39.45
CA GLY A 289 7.69 11.60 38.86
C GLY A 289 8.98 12.40 39.07
N VAL A 290 8.92 13.73 38.93
CA VAL A 290 10.06 14.62 39.19
C VAL A 290 10.49 14.56 40.66
N GLU A 291 9.54 14.61 41.59
CA GLU A 291 9.81 14.52 43.02
C GLU A 291 10.38 13.17 43.45
N GLU A 292 9.92 12.08 42.82
CA GLU A 292 10.43 10.73 43.03
C GLU A 292 11.91 10.61 42.64
N GLU A 293 12.29 11.16 41.48
CA GLU A 293 13.67 11.15 41.00
C GLU A 293 14.58 12.08 41.82
N ALA A 294 14.01 13.10 42.47
CA ALA A 294 14.71 14.00 43.38
C ALA A 294 14.76 13.50 44.85
N LYS A 295 14.30 12.27 45.14
CA LYS A 295 14.36 11.70 46.49
C LYS A 295 15.81 11.56 47.00
N GLY A 296 15.98 11.73 48.30
CA GLY A 296 17.27 11.60 48.99
C GLY A 296 18.04 12.91 49.17
N HIS A 297 17.53 14.04 48.66
CA HIS A 297 18.10 15.36 48.91
C HIS A 297 17.48 16.03 50.15
N THR A 298 18.30 16.81 50.87
CA THR A 298 17.86 17.61 52.02
C THR A 298 16.88 18.70 51.56
N VAL A 299 15.99 19.13 52.47
CA VAL A 299 14.92 20.11 52.17
C VAL A 299 15.46 21.40 51.52
N LEU A 300 16.66 21.84 51.92
CA LEU A 300 17.31 23.04 51.37
C LEU A 300 17.67 22.90 49.88
N LEU A 301 18.01 21.69 49.42
CA LEU A 301 18.43 21.41 48.03
C LEU A 301 17.31 20.79 47.17
N LYS A 302 16.14 20.52 47.76
CA LYS A 302 15.04 19.81 47.08
C LYS A 302 14.54 20.55 45.83
N GLY A 303 14.45 21.88 45.88
CA GLY A 303 14.00 22.67 44.71
C GLY A 303 14.95 22.58 43.51
N GLU A 304 16.26 22.74 43.76
CA GLU A 304 17.29 22.61 42.74
C GLU A 304 17.36 21.18 42.17
N ALA A 305 17.20 20.18 43.04
CA ALA A 305 17.13 18.77 42.63
C ALA A 305 15.92 18.47 41.75
N CYS A 306 14.72 18.94 42.12
CA CYS A 306 13.52 18.78 41.29
C CYS A 306 13.69 19.47 39.93
N TRP A 307 14.29 20.66 39.87
CA TRP A 307 14.54 21.34 38.60
C TRP A 307 15.51 20.55 37.71
N ARG A 308 16.61 20.04 38.26
CA ARG A 308 17.54 19.17 37.52
C ARG A 308 16.86 17.89 37.02
N ALA A 309 16.03 17.26 37.85
CA ALA A 309 15.27 16.07 37.46
C ALA A 309 14.30 16.38 36.32
N PHE A 310 13.57 17.50 36.39
CA PHE A 310 12.70 17.95 35.30
C PHE A 310 13.48 18.18 34.00
N GLN A 311 14.60 18.92 34.04
CA GLN A 311 15.44 19.18 32.87
C GLN A 311 15.94 17.88 32.22
N LYS A 312 16.37 16.92 33.04
CA LYS A 312 16.83 15.60 32.59
C LYS A 312 15.68 14.82 31.93
N ARG A 313 14.51 14.75 32.56
CA ARG A 313 13.32 14.07 32.03
C ARG A 313 12.86 14.68 30.71
N HIS A 314 12.78 16.01 30.65
CA HIS A 314 12.42 16.74 29.43
C HIS A 314 13.41 16.44 28.29
N ALA A 315 14.71 16.55 28.55
CA ALA A 315 15.74 16.26 27.55
C ALA A 315 15.66 14.81 27.05
N SER A 316 15.49 13.85 27.97
CA SER A 316 15.33 12.43 27.61
C SER A 316 14.07 12.18 26.78
N LEU A 317 12.94 12.79 27.14
CA LEU A 317 11.67 12.61 26.44
C LEU A 317 11.74 13.17 25.01
N VAL A 318 12.36 14.34 24.82
CA VAL A 318 12.54 14.97 23.50
C VAL A 318 13.46 14.13 22.62
N ALA A 319 14.60 13.67 23.14
CA ALA A 319 15.53 12.84 22.39
C ALA A 319 14.89 11.50 21.99
N ASP A 320 14.27 10.81 22.95
CA ASP A 320 13.61 9.52 22.73
C ASP A 320 12.49 9.63 21.68
N ALA A 321 11.68 10.69 21.73
CA ALA A 321 10.60 10.90 20.75
C ALA A 321 11.08 11.21 19.32
N ARG A 322 12.31 11.71 19.15
CA ARG A 322 12.92 12.04 17.84
C ARG A 322 13.74 10.91 17.25
N GLU A 323 14.34 10.09 18.11
CA GLU A 323 15.36 9.11 17.69
C GLU A 323 14.91 7.67 17.89
N ASN A 324 13.93 7.40 18.77
CA ASN A 324 13.50 6.06 19.14
C ASN A 324 12.06 5.75 18.72
N ALA A 325 11.94 4.84 17.75
CA ALA A 325 10.69 4.24 17.31
C ALA A 325 9.92 3.54 18.43
N GLN A 326 10.60 3.08 19.46
CA GLN A 326 9.98 2.41 20.61
C GLN A 326 9.83 3.35 21.80
N SER A 327 9.91 4.67 21.63
CA SER A 327 9.75 5.63 22.73
C SER A 327 8.43 5.49 23.48
N VAL A 328 8.39 6.00 24.72
CA VAL A 328 7.14 6.01 25.54
C VAL A 328 6.01 6.69 24.78
N ILE A 329 6.31 7.78 24.09
CA ILE A 329 5.34 8.54 23.28
C ILE A 329 4.86 7.72 22.08
N ASN A 330 5.76 7.07 21.33
CA ASN A 330 5.34 6.28 20.16
C ASN A 330 4.54 5.03 20.54
N ARG A 331 4.93 4.35 21.63
CA ARG A 331 4.14 3.23 22.18
C ARG A 331 2.76 3.67 22.66
N ALA A 332 2.67 4.84 23.30
CA ALA A 332 1.38 5.39 23.72
C ALA A 332 0.50 5.72 22.51
N PHE A 333 1.07 6.28 21.43
CA PHE A 333 0.38 6.46 20.16
C PHE A 333 -0.18 5.14 19.63
N LYS A 334 0.69 4.13 19.44
CA LYS A 334 0.33 2.82 18.88
C LYS A 334 -0.78 2.16 19.69
N THR A 335 -0.63 2.16 21.01
CA THR A 335 -1.64 1.61 21.93
C THR A 335 -2.98 2.35 21.82
N GLY A 336 -2.94 3.69 21.77
CA GLY A 336 -4.12 4.54 21.61
C GLY A 336 -4.86 4.27 20.30
N TYR A 337 -4.11 4.13 19.21
CA TYR A 337 -4.60 3.81 17.89
C TYR A 337 -5.26 2.42 17.84
N GLU A 338 -4.54 1.36 18.21
CA GLU A 338 -5.03 -0.03 18.15
C GLU A 338 -6.25 -0.26 19.05
N ARG A 339 -6.29 0.37 20.22
CA ARG A 339 -7.47 0.34 21.09
C ARG A 339 -8.69 0.95 20.40
N HIS A 340 -8.48 2.01 19.62
CA HIS A 340 -9.57 2.66 18.90
C HIS A 340 -10.05 1.85 17.70
N VAL A 341 -9.14 1.17 17.00
CA VAL A 341 -9.47 0.20 15.94
C VAL A 341 -10.41 -0.87 16.47
N ARG A 342 -10.00 -1.56 17.55
CA ARG A 342 -10.83 -2.59 18.21
C ARG A 342 -12.21 -2.07 18.61
N LYS A 343 -12.29 -0.82 19.08
CA LYS A 343 -13.56 -0.18 19.43
C LYS A 343 -14.45 0.04 18.20
N LEU A 344 -13.90 0.55 17.10
CA LEU A 344 -14.65 0.82 15.86
C LEU A 344 -15.10 -0.47 15.18
N ASP A 345 -14.29 -1.52 15.22
CA ASP A 345 -14.67 -2.83 14.67
C ASP A 345 -15.78 -3.48 15.50
N GLY A 346 -15.74 -3.36 16.83
CA GLY A 346 -16.83 -3.81 17.70
C GLY A 346 -18.15 -3.04 17.54
N LEU A 347 -18.12 -1.81 17.00
CA LEU A 347 -19.35 -1.07 16.64
C LEU A 347 -19.91 -1.54 15.29
N SER A 348 -19.03 -1.94 14.37
CA SER A 348 -19.40 -2.38 13.03
C SER A 348 -20.08 -3.75 13.03
N THR A 349 -19.80 -4.60 14.02
CA THR A 349 -20.42 -5.93 14.19
C THR A 349 -21.80 -5.92 14.86
N LEU A 350 -22.23 -4.77 15.40
CA LEU A 350 -23.52 -4.60 16.08
C LEU A 350 -24.58 -3.92 15.21
N SER A 351 -24.24 -3.53 13.98
CA SER A 351 -25.09 -2.82 13.01
C SER A 351 -25.53 -3.74 11.88
#